data_AF-A0A2T0WS21-F1
#
_entry.id   AF-A0A2T0WS21-F1
#
_cell.length_a   1.000
_cell.length_b   1.000
_cell.length_c   1.000
_cell.angle_alpha   90.00
_cell.angle_beta   90.00
_cell.angle_gamma   90.00
#
_symmetry.space_group_name_H-M   'P 1'
#
loop_
_entity.id
_entity.type
_entity.pdbx_description
1 polymer ?
#
loop_
_entity_poly.entity_id
_entity_poly.type
_entity_poly.pdbx_seq_one_letter_code
_entity_poly.pdbx_strand_id
1 'polypeptide(L)'
;MEITQQQALRNNIVYDMYLDTADQNYVVARWCFQRNLALDFLWNATHCLEKMMKAVLLLNGHSGIRAPGERQSYGHDLERLLPEVSALAGDLLPDLLIKPTEIDMHWRVETVEQFVGRISDNGDAHNRYQVYGYTLHREDLYKFDRVVYAIRRLCCPLDSYLFGKIRHGQPTVTFREQLERQADYMPHLVGSRFAKLTDPQASEELRHAALNHNLIFAADYDHGELRCGSSALNPVLGRRILLPDEQGATGEQAAETVELADWVIENIALPSSVRSQLLEARNRLATRT
;
A
#
# COMPACT_ATOMS: atom_id res chain seq x y z
N MET A 1 -9.71 -28.51 1.26
CA MET A 1 -10.95 -28.77 0.49
C MET A 1 -10.66 -28.78 -1.01
N GLU A 2 -11.40 -29.57 -1.79
CA GLU A 2 -11.28 -29.52 -3.25
C GLU A 2 -11.90 -28.22 -3.80
N ILE A 3 -11.27 -27.64 -4.83
CA ILE A 3 -11.80 -26.48 -5.54
C ILE A 3 -12.85 -26.97 -6.54
N THR A 4 -14.10 -26.53 -6.35
CA THR A 4 -15.18 -26.77 -7.30
C THR A 4 -14.96 -25.97 -8.59
N GLN A 5 -15.61 -26.38 -9.68
CA GLN A 5 -15.54 -25.63 -10.95
C GLN A 5 -16.04 -24.20 -10.79
N GLN A 6 -17.09 -23.97 -10.01
CA GLN A 6 -17.62 -22.62 -9.76
C GLN A 6 -16.63 -21.76 -8.96
N GLN A 7 -15.96 -22.33 -7.95
CA GLN A 7 -14.89 -21.62 -7.23
C GLN A 7 -13.71 -21.30 -8.14
N ALA A 8 -13.29 -22.22 -9.01
CA ALA A 8 -12.23 -21.95 -9.97
C ALA A 8 -12.56 -20.76 -10.89
N LEU A 9 -13.78 -20.67 -11.40
CA LEU A 9 -14.24 -19.53 -12.20
C LEU A 9 -14.24 -18.22 -11.41
N ARG A 10 -14.68 -18.24 -10.15
CA ARG A 10 -14.61 -17.06 -9.26
C ARG A 10 -13.17 -16.65 -9.01
N ASN A 11 -12.29 -17.60 -8.74
CA ASN A 11 -10.87 -17.34 -8.48
C ASN A 11 -10.20 -16.69 -9.69
N ASN A 12 -10.51 -17.14 -10.91
CA ASN A 12 -10.00 -16.50 -12.13
C ASN A 12 -10.41 -15.03 -12.23
N ILE A 13 -11.68 -14.70 -11.94
CA ILE A 13 -12.15 -13.30 -11.90
C ILE A 13 -11.36 -12.51 -10.86
N VAL A 14 -11.10 -13.08 -9.68
CA VAL A 14 -10.33 -12.41 -8.63
C VAL A 14 -8.88 -12.18 -9.06
N TYR A 15 -8.23 -13.17 -9.68
CA TYR A 15 -6.88 -13.02 -10.19
C TYR A 15 -6.80 -11.92 -11.24
N ASP A 16 -7.68 -11.93 -12.25
CA ASP A 16 -7.66 -10.97 -13.34
C ASP A 16 -8.00 -9.54 -12.88
N MET A 17 -9.03 -9.38 -12.04
CA MET A 17 -9.49 -8.04 -11.62
C MET A 17 -8.63 -7.42 -10.53
N TYR A 18 -8.22 -8.23 -9.55
CA TYR A 18 -7.55 -7.72 -8.35
C TYR A 18 -6.06 -7.97 -8.39
N LEU A 19 -5.62 -9.23 -8.49
CA LEU A 19 -4.20 -9.56 -8.36
C LEU A 19 -3.38 -9.01 -9.53
N ASP A 20 -3.83 -9.22 -10.77
CA ASP A 20 -3.14 -8.75 -11.96
C ASP A 20 -3.07 -7.21 -12.06
N THR A 21 -4.08 -6.51 -11.54
CA THR A 21 -4.04 -5.04 -11.49
C THR A 21 -3.23 -4.54 -10.29
N ALA A 22 -3.20 -5.27 -9.18
CA ALA A 22 -2.34 -4.98 -8.04
C ALA A 22 -0.85 -5.16 -8.39
N ASP A 23 -0.51 -6.22 -9.12
CA ASP A 23 0.86 -6.47 -9.61
C ASP A 23 1.36 -5.30 -10.48
N GLN A 24 0.47 -4.67 -11.27
CA GLN A 24 0.81 -3.45 -12.02
C GLN A 24 1.01 -2.25 -11.10
N ASN A 25 0.11 -2.04 -10.13
CA ASN A 25 0.27 -0.98 -9.14
C ASN A 25 1.57 -1.14 -8.34
N TYR A 26 1.96 -2.38 -8.02
CA TYR A 26 3.20 -2.69 -7.34
C TYR A 26 4.42 -2.19 -8.13
N VAL A 27 4.53 -2.59 -9.40
CA VAL A 27 5.67 -2.19 -10.25
C VAL A 27 5.70 -0.67 -10.47
N VAL A 28 4.53 -0.05 -10.68
CA VAL A 28 4.44 1.42 -10.83
C VAL A 28 4.82 2.13 -9.53
N ALA A 29 4.36 1.65 -8.37
CA ALA A 29 4.73 2.22 -7.08
C ALA A 29 6.25 2.19 -6.90
N ARG A 30 6.89 1.03 -7.12
CA ARG A 30 8.35 0.90 -7.06
C ARG A 30 9.05 1.90 -7.98
N TRP A 31 8.60 2.01 -9.23
CA TRP A 31 9.16 2.96 -10.19
C TRP A 31 9.02 4.41 -9.68
N CYS A 32 7.84 4.80 -9.22
CA CYS A 32 7.59 6.13 -8.65
C CYS A 32 8.51 6.43 -7.46
N PHE A 33 8.70 5.46 -6.55
CA PHE A 33 9.61 5.61 -5.41
C PHE A 33 11.05 5.85 -5.88
N GLN A 34 11.54 5.02 -6.80
CA GLN A 34 12.89 5.14 -7.38
C GLN A 34 13.10 6.46 -8.14
N ARG A 35 12.02 7.08 -8.64
CA ARG A 35 12.05 8.38 -9.34
C ARG A 35 11.68 9.57 -8.47
N ASN A 36 11.54 9.38 -7.16
CA ASN A 36 11.13 10.42 -6.21
C ASN A 36 9.76 11.06 -6.52
N LEU A 37 8.85 10.29 -7.13
CA LEU A 37 7.44 10.64 -7.36
C LEU A 37 6.61 10.17 -6.16
N ALA A 38 6.84 10.76 -5.00
CA ALA A 38 6.37 10.26 -3.71
C ALA A 38 4.84 10.11 -3.58
N LEU A 39 4.06 11.08 -4.05
CA LEU A 39 2.59 11.01 -4.00
C LEU A 39 2.04 9.90 -4.90
N ASP A 40 2.63 9.71 -6.08
CA ASP A 40 2.26 8.62 -6.98
C ASP A 40 2.69 7.25 -6.43
N PHE A 41 3.84 7.18 -5.73
CA PHE A 41 4.22 5.98 -4.99
C PHE A 41 3.15 5.64 -3.94
N LEU A 42 2.82 6.59 -3.06
CA LEU A 42 1.86 6.39 -1.97
C LEU A 42 0.49 5.95 -2.50
N TRP A 43 -0.01 6.63 -3.53
CA TRP A 43 -1.26 6.27 -4.19
C TRP A 43 -1.25 4.84 -4.76
N ASN A 44 -0.21 4.49 -5.52
CA ASN A 44 -0.11 3.17 -6.13
C ASN A 44 0.13 2.07 -5.08
N ALA A 45 0.89 2.37 -4.02
CA ALA A 45 1.10 1.46 -2.90
C ALA A 45 -0.21 1.16 -2.17
N THR A 46 -1.02 2.18 -1.88
CA THR A 46 -2.34 2.00 -1.25
C THR A 46 -3.23 1.09 -2.09
N HIS A 47 -3.36 1.33 -3.39
CA HIS A 47 -4.19 0.48 -4.25
C HIS A 47 -3.62 -0.92 -4.46
N CYS A 48 -2.29 -1.08 -4.49
CA CYS A 48 -1.67 -2.40 -4.53
C CYS A 48 -2.10 -3.23 -3.33
N LEU A 49 -1.93 -2.69 -2.11
CA LEU A 49 -2.27 -3.37 -0.87
C LEU A 49 -3.78 -3.61 -0.76
N GLU A 50 -4.61 -2.61 -1.08
CA GLU A 50 -6.07 -2.72 -1.07
C GLU A 50 -6.55 -3.88 -1.94
N LYS A 51 -6.07 -3.95 -3.18
CA LYS A 51 -6.50 -4.96 -4.14
C LYS A 51 -6.01 -6.35 -3.76
N MET A 52 -4.76 -6.48 -3.31
CA MET A 52 -4.24 -7.77 -2.83
C MET A 52 -5.02 -8.25 -1.61
N MET A 53 -5.27 -7.38 -0.62
CA MET A 53 -6.07 -7.74 0.56
C MET A 53 -7.50 -8.16 0.19
N LYS A 54 -8.17 -7.41 -0.70
CA LYS A 54 -9.49 -7.81 -1.24
C LYS A 54 -9.42 -9.16 -1.99
N ALA A 55 -8.34 -9.43 -2.72
CA ALA A 55 -8.14 -10.72 -3.37
C ALA A 55 -8.01 -11.85 -2.34
N VAL A 56 -7.24 -11.65 -1.26
CA VAL A 56 -7.13 -12.62 -0.15
C VAL A 56 -8.51 -12.93 0.43
N LEU A 57 -9.31 -11.91 0.74
CA LEU A 57 -10.67 -12.10 1.27
C LEU A 57 -11.53 -12.93 0.31
N LEU A 58 -11.60 -12.51 -0.97
CA LEU A 58 -12.48 -13.14 -1.97
C LEU A 58 -12.08 -14.59 -2.27
N LEU A 59 -10.78 -14.89 -2.37
CA LEU A 59 -10.28 -16.25 -2.62
C LEU A 59 -10.55 -17.21 -1.46
N ASN A 60 -10.76 -16.67 -0.26
CA ASN A 60 -11.05 -17.43 0.96
C ASN A 60 -12.52 -17.35 1.38
N GLY A 61 -13.40 -16.87 0.49
CA GLY A 61 -14.86 -16.89 0.70
C GLY A 61 -15.42 -15.72 1.52
N HIS A 62 -14.60 -14.71 1.80
CA HIS A 62 -15.00 -13.48 2.48
C HIS A 62 -15.38 -12.39 1.46
N SER A 63 -16.11 -11.37 1.93
CA SER A 63 -16.49 -10.23 1.09
C SER A 63 -15.35 -9.23 0.98
N GLY A 64 -15.01 -8.82 -0.25
CA GLY A 64 -14.09 -7.68 -0.48
C GLY A 64 -14.75 -6.30 -0.35
N ILE A 65 -16.02 -6.24 0.06
CA ILE A 65 -16.80 -4.99 0.17
C ILE A 65 -16.89 -4.52 1.62
N ARG A 66 -17.17 -5.42 2.57
CA ARG A 66 -17.41 -5.08 3.98
C ARG A 66 -17.17 -6.30 4.87
N ALA A 67 -16.88 -6.05 6.15
CA ALA A 67 -16.71 -7.11 7.13
C ALA A 67 -18.04 -7.83 7.45
N PRO A 68 -17.98 -9.07 7.95
CA PRO A 68 -19.18 -9.82 8.36
C PRO A 68 -20.02 -9.04 9.36
N GLY A 69 -21.32 -8.86 9.08
CA GLY A 69 -22.24 -8.14 9.97
C GLY A 69 -22.15 -6.60 9.90
N GLU A 70 -21.18 -6.05 9.17
CA GLU A 70 -21.06 -4.60 9.01
C GLU A 70 -21.87 -4.05 7.84
N ARG A 71 -22.33 -2.80 7.98
CA ARG A 71 -23.01 -2.07 6.90
C ARG A 71 -22.05 -1.26 6.04
N GLN A 72 -20.97 -0.75 6.64
CA GLN A 72 -20.05 0.17 6.00
C GLN A 72 -19.08 -0.57 5.07
N SER A 73 -18.96 -0.10 3.82
CA SER A 73 -17.97 -0.61 2.87
C SER A 73 -16.55 -0.28 3.35
N TYR A 74 -15.57 -1.14 3.07
CA TYR A 74 -14.16 -0.84 3.30
C TYR A 74 -13.70 0.40 2.51
N GLY A 75 -14.23 0.61 1.30
CA GLY A 75 -13.71 1.66 0.41
C GLY A 75 -12.22 1.44 0.10
N HIS A 76 -11.40 2.45 0.40
CA HIS A 76 -9.93 2.46 0.27
C HIS A 76 -9.21 2.36 1.63
N ASP A 77 -9.94 2.01 2.69
CA ASP A 77 -9.44 1.99 4.05
C ASP A 77 -8.65 0.70 4.32
N LEU A 78 -7.31 0.81 4.35
CA LEU A 78 -6.43 -0.33 4.60
C LEU A 78 -6.46 -0.77 6.07
N GLU A 79 -6.74 0.14 7.00
CA GLU A 79 -6.82 -0.14 8.44
C GLU A 79 -8.02 -1.02 8.77
N ARG A 80 -9.07 -0.95 7.95
CA ARG A 80 -10.22 -1.88 8.05
C ARG A 80 -10.02 -3.19 7.29
N LEU A 81 -9.20 -3.22 6.24
CA LEU A 81 -8.93 -4.43 5.47
C LEU A 81 -7.90 -5.35 6.15
N LEU A 82 -6.83 -4.78 6.71
CA LEU A 82 -5.72 -5.55 7.25
C LEU A 82 -6.13 -6.47 8.42
N PRO A 83 -6.99 -6.07 9.38
CA PRO A 83 -7.43 -6.96 10.45
C PRO A 83 -8.16 -8.20 9.94
N GLU A 84 -9.00 -8.05 8.91
CA GLU A 84 -9.75 -9.16 8.30
C GLU A 84 -8.80 -10.15 7.59
N VAL A 85 -7.80 -9.62 6.89
CA VAL A 85 -6.75 -10.45 6.27
C VAL A 85 -5.88 -11.13 7.33
N SER A 86 -5.56 -10.42 8.42
CA SER A 86 -4.75 -10.96 9.51
C SER A 86 -5.46 -12.08 10.25
N ALA A 87 -6.76 -11.94 10.50
CA ALA A 87 -7.58 -12.98 11.09
C ALA A 87 -7.62 -14.27 10.22
N LEU A 88 -7.59 -14.13 8.89
CA LEU A 88 -7.52 -15.27 7.97
C LEU A 88 -6.12 -15.87 7.85
N ALA A 89 -5.09 -15.02 7.83
CA ALA A 89 -3.72 -15.44 7.62
C ALA A 89 -3.15 -16.15 8.86
N GLY A 90 -3.47 -15.66 10.06
CA GLY A 90 -2.78 -16.05 11.28
C GLY A 90 -1.29 -15.75 11.18
N ASP A 91 -0.46 -16.68 11.64
CA ASP A 91 1.01 -16.56 11.68
C ASP A 91 1.69 -16.48 10.30
N LEU A 92 0.94 -16.59 9.20
CA LEU A 92 1.46 -16.42 7.85
C LEU A 92 1.80 -14.96 7.52
N LEU A 93 1.21 -13.99 8.21
CA LEU A 93 1.62 -12.58 8.13
C LEU A 93 2.64 -12.26 9.22
N PRO A 94 3.74 -11.57 8.89
CA PRO A 94 4.68 -11.14 9.91
C PRO A 94 4.09 -10.00 10.74
N ASP A 95 4.26 -10.04 12.06
CA ASP A 95 3.90 -8.90 12.91
C ASP A 95 4.87 -7.73 12.72
N LEU A 96 6.17 -8.03 12.61
CA LEU A 96 7.25 -7.06 12.59
C LEU A 96 8.00 -7.04 11.25
N LEU A 97 8.28 -5.83 10.76
CA LEU A 97 9.13 -5.64 9.59
C LEU A 97 10.61 -5.65 10.00
N ILE A 98 11.27 -6.78 9.80
CA ILE A 98 12.68 -6.99 10.15
C ILE A 98 13.58 -6.52 9.01
N LYS A 99 14.67 -5.82 9.36
CA LYS A 99 15.71 -5.37 8.43
C LYS A 99 16.35 -6.58 7.71
N PRO A 100 16.40 -6.59 6.36
CA PRO A 100 17.22 -7.56 5.61
C PRO A 100 18.69 -7.51 6.01
N THR A 101 19.36 -8.66 6.04
CA THR A 101 20.78 -8.76 6.41
C THR A 101 21.71 -8.20 5.34
N GLU A 102 21.23 -8.15 4.10
CA GLU A 102 21.94 -7.72 2.90
C GLU A 102 22.07 -6.20 2.78
N ILE A 103 21.29 -5.44 3.56
CA ILE A 103 21.26 -3.97 3.48
C ILE A 103 21.94 -3.34 4.68
N ASP A 104 22.85 -2.40 4.42
CA ASP A 104 23.37 -1.52 5.46
C ASP A 104 22.72 -0.14 5.38
N MET A 105 21.53 -0.01 6.00
CA MET A 105 20.84 1.27 6.14
C MET A 105 20.18 1.42 7.51
N HIS A 106 19.83 2.67 7.84
CA HIS A 106 18.92 2.94 8.95
C HIS A 106 17.59 2.22 8.71
N TRP A 107 17.03 1.64 9.77
CA TRP A 107 15.78 0.90 9.71
C TRP A 107 14.90 1.26 10.89
N ARG A 108 13.81 1.98 10.64
CA ARG A 108 12.77 2.18 11.66
C ARG A 108 12.11 0.84 11.96
N VAL A 109 12.13 0.42 13.22
CA VAL A 109 11.38 -0.76 13.68
C VAL A 109 9.91 -0.39 13.74
N GLU A 110 9.06 -1.09 13.00
CA GLU A 110 7.61 -0.90 13.01
C GLU A 110 6.89 -2.21 12.65
N THR A 111 5.64 -2.34 13.09
CA THR A 111 4.78 -3.47 12.74
C THR A 111 4.25 -3.34 11.31
N VAL A 112 3.73 -4.43 10.75
CA VAL A 112 3.00 -4.38 9.47
C VAL A 112 1.81 -3.42 9.55
N GLU A 113 1.07 -3.45 10.66
CA GLU A 113 -0.06 -2.54 10.90
C GLU A 113 0.36 -1.07 10.87
N GLN A 114 1.42 -0.71 11.59
CA GLN A 114 1.95 0.66 11.60
C GLN A 114 2.39 1.12 10.21
N PHE A 115 3.08 0.24 9.46
CA PHE A 115 3.51 0.57 8.11
C PHE A 115 2.32 0.74 7.14
N VAL A 116 1.36 -0.18 7.18
CA VAL A 116 0.17 -0.14 6.32
C VAL A 116 -0.70 1.07 6.63
N GLY A 117 -0.94 1.39 7.91
CA GLY A 117 -1.67 2.60 8.31
C GLY A 117 -1.01 3.86 7.76
N ARG A 118 0.32 3.95 7.86
CA ARG A 118 1.07 5.10 7.31
C ARG A 118 1.00 5.20 5.79
N ILE A 119 0.97 4.08 5.06
CA ILE A 119 0.71 4.07 3.61
C ILE A 119 -0.74 4.51 3.33
N SER A 120 -1.71 4.02 4.10
CA SER A 120 -3.13 4.38 4.00
C SER A 120 -3.33 5.89 4.14
N ASP A 121 -2.84 6.48 5.23
CA ASP A 121 -2.94 7.92 5.53
C ASP A 121 -2.35 8.79 4.43
N ASN A 122 -1.14 8.44 3.99
CA ASN A 122 -0.41 9.25 3.02
C ASN A 122 -0.89 9.03 1.58
N GLY A 123 -1.49 7.86 1.29
CA GLY A 123 -2.10 7.53 0.00
C GLY A 123 -3.55 7.96 -0.15
N ASP A 124 -4.11 8.67 0.84
CA ASP A 124 -5.47 9.21 0.78
C ASP A 124 -5.70 10.10 -0.46
N ALA A 125 -6.93 10.05 -0.98
CA ALA A 125 -7.31 10.78 -2.19
C ALA A 125 -7.12 12.30 -2.05
N HIS A 126 -7.32 12.88 -0.86
CA HIS A 126 -7.09 14.31 -0.63
C HIS A 126 -5.60 14.63 -0.61
N ASN A 127 -4.74 13.69 -0.18
CA ASN A 127 -3.30 13.94 -0.13
C ASN A 127 -2.64 14.00 -1.52
N ARG A 128 -3.31 13.52 -2.57
CA ARG A 128 -2.92 13.77 -3.97
C ARG A 128 -2.82 15.27 -4.29
N TYR A 129 -3.56 16.10 -3.56
CA TYR A 129 -3.52 17.56 -3.65
C TYR A 129 -2.63 18.20 -2.56
N GLN A 130 -1.79 17.41 -1.88
CA GLN A 130 -0.89 17.85 -0.79
C GLN A 130 -1.59 18.53 0.38
N VAL A 131 -2.76 18.00 0.75
CA VAL A 131 -3.54 18.48 1.90
C VAL A 131 -2.83 18.19 3.23
N TYR A 132 -2.16 17.04 3.36
CA TYR A 132 -1.48 16.61 4.60
C TYR A 132 0.04 16.56 4.48
N GLY A 133 0.58 16.52 3.25
CA GLY A 133 2.01 16.34 3.02
C GLY A 133 2.41 14.87 3.17
N TYR A 134 3.71 14.58 3.22
CA TYR A 134 4.20 13.21 3.41
C TYR A 134 5.64 13.19 3.92
N THR A 135 6.04 12.03 4.46
CA THR A 135 7.44 11.67 4.69
C THR A 135 7.66 10.23 4.26
N LEU A 136 8.63 10.03 3.36
CA LEU A 136 9.12 8.75 2.88
C LEU A 136 10.58 8.60 3.27
N HIS A 137 10.89 7.41 3.79
CA HIS A 137 12.24 7.03 4.14
C HIS A 137 12.77 5.97 3.18
N ARG A 138 14.10 5.87 3.08
CA ARG A 138 14.77 4.96 2.13
C ARG A 138 14.35 3.51 2.34
N GLU A 139 14.18 3.11 3.59
CA GLU A 139 13.76 1.76 3.98
C GLU A 139 12.30 1.44 3.63
N ASP A 140 11.47 2.45 3.32
CA ASP A 140 10.04 2.24 3.08
C ASP A 140 9.79 1.39 1.83
N LEU A 141 10.65 1.44 0.81
CA LEU A 141 10.52 0.57 -0.36
C LEU A 141 10.71 -0.91 0.02
N TYR A 142 11.72 -1.23 0.83
CA TYR A 142 11.98 -2.60 1.28
C TYR A 142 10.88 -3.14 2.18
N LYS A 143 10.31 -2.27 3.03
CA LYS A 143 9.15 -2.62 3.86
C LYS A 143 7.92 -2.87 3.01
N PHE A 144 7.68 -2.01 2.03
CA PHE A 144 6.61 -2.20 1.05
C PHE A 144 6.77 -3.55 0.33
N ASP A 145 7.97 -3.90 -0.09
CA ASP A 145 8.25 -5.19 -0.74
C ASP A 145 7.95 -6.38 0.16
N ARG A 146 8.36 -6.31 1.43
CA ARG A 146 8.09 -7.36 2.41
C ARG A 146 6.59 -7.52 2.66
N VAL A 147 5.85 -6.42 2.79
CA VAL A 147 4.39 -6.47 2.99
C VAL A 147 3.70 -7.00 1.74
N VAL A 148 4.06 -6.51 0.55
CA VAL A 148 3.51 -7.00 -0.72
C VAL A 148 3.82 -8.49 -0.89
N TYR A 149 5.04 -8.92 -0.62
CA TYR A 149 5.41 -10.33 -0.68
C TYR A 149 4.55 -11.18 0.28
N ALA A 150 4.43 -10.75 1.54
CA ALA A 150 3.64 -11.45 2.54
C ALA A 150 2.16 -11.57 2.13
N ILE A 151 1.53 -10.48 1.71
CA ILE A 151 0.10 -10.48 1.31
C ILE A 151 -0.10 -11.22 -0.01
N ARG A 152 0.79 -11.04 -1.00
CA ARG A 152 0.67 -11.67 -2.32
C ARG A 152 0.70 -13.19 -2.22
N ARG A 153 1.50 -13.75 -1.29
CA ARG A 153 1.53 -15.19 -1.01
C ARG A 153 0.20 -15.74 -0.51
N LEU A 154 -0.62 -14.88 0.11
CA LEU A 154 -1.94 -15.24 0.61
C LEU A 154 -3.03 -15.12 -0.45
N CYS A 155 -2.73 -14.59 -1.64
CA CYS A 155 -3.66 -14.52 -2.77
C CYS A 155 -3.85 -15.90 -3.41
N CYS A 156 -4.34 -16.85 -2.61
CA CYS A 156 -4.71 -18.21 -2.99
C CYS A 156 -5.82 -18.71 -2.03
N PRO A 157 -6.58 -19.75 -2.41
CA PRO A 157 -7.54 -20.37 -1.50
C PRO A 157 -6.80 -21.20 -0.44
N LEU A 158 -6.54 -20.60 0.73
CA LEU A 158 -5.62 -21.11 1.76
C LEU A 158 -5.95 -22.53 2.19
N ASP A 159 -7.23 -22.81 2.44
CA ASP A 159 -7.67 -24.12 2.96
C ASP A 159 -8.03 -25.10 1.84
N SER A 160 -7.75 -24.77 0.58
CA SER A 160 -7.89 -25.68 -0.55
C SER A 160 -6.65 -26.53 -0.76
N TYR A 161 -6.84 -27.73 -1.32
CA TYR A 161 -5.72 -28.62 -1.65
C TYR A 161 -4.89 -28.04 -2.80
N LEU A 162 -3.57 -28.07 -2.65
CA LEU A 162 -2.62 -27.49 -3.59
C LEU A 162 -2.76 -28.05 -5.00
N PHE A 163 -2.98 -29.37 -5.11
CA PHE A 163 -3.07 -30.08 -6.39
C PHE A 163 -4.51 -30.25 -6.91
N GLY A 164 -5.48 -29.53 -6.33
CA GLY A 164 -6.87 -29.56 -6.76
C GLY A 164 -7.62 -30.84 -6.37
N LYS A 165 -8.06 -31.62 -7.36
CA LYS A 165 -8.78 -32.88 -7.11
C LYS A 165 -7.81 -33.95 -6.65
N ILE A 166 -8.06 -34.52 -5.47
CA ILE A 166 -7.18 -35.56 -4.93
C ILE A 166 -7.36 -36.82 -5.77
N ARG A 167 -6.29 -37.24 -6.45
CA ARG A 167 -6.21 -38.60 -7.02
C ARG A 167 -5.67 -39.55 -5.96
N HIS A 168 -6.03 -40.84 -6.04
CA HIS A 168 -5.52 -41.87 -5.13
C HIS A 168 -3.99 -41.78 -5.00
N GLY A 169 -3.50 -41.58 -3.77
CA GLY A 169 -2.07 -41.49 -3.44
C GLY A 169 -1.44 -40.09 -3.53
N GLN A 170 -2.19 -39.04 -3.89
CA GLN A 170 -1.66 -37.67 -3.85
C GLN A 170 -1.68 -37.07 -2.43
N PRO A 171 -0.68 -36.25 -2.05
CA PRO A 171 -0.68 -35.54 -0.78
C PRO A 171 -1.86 -34.59 -0.66
N THR A 172 -2.54 -34.60 0.49
CA THR A 172 -3.67 -33.72 0.81
C THR A 172 -3.22 -32.36 1.35
N VAL A 173 -2.05 -31.88 0.90
CA VAL A 173 -1.44 -30.66 1.42
C VAL A 173 -2.24 -29.44 0.95
N THR A 174 -2.59 -28.55 1.87
CA THR A 174 -3.29 -27.30 1.55
C THR A 174 -2.32 -26.18 1.15
N PHE A 175 -2.83 -25.10 0.57
CA PHE A 175 -2.02 -23.91 0.33
C PHE A 175 -1.46 -23.34 1.63
N ARG A 176 -2.27 -23.30 2.70
CA ARG A 176 -1.85 -22.87 4.05
C ARG A 176 -0.67 -23.70 4.55
N GLU A 177 -0.81 -25.02 4.57
CA GLU A 177 0.26 -25.92 5.04
C GLU A 177 1.54 -25.77 4.21
N GLN A 178 1.42 -25.54 2.90
CA GLN A 178 2.57 -25.31 2.04
C GLN A 178 3.27 -23.98 2.38
N LEU A 179 2.51 -22.91 2.63
CA LEU A 179 3.04 -21.60 3.00
C LEU A 179 3.73 -21.61 4.37
N GLU A 180 3.20 -22.38 5.32
CA GLU A 180 3.80 -22.61 6.65
C GLU A 180 5.12 -23.39 6.55
N ARG A 181 5.17 -24.41 5.69
CA ARG A 181 6.38 -25.24 5.50
C ARG A 181 7.48 -24.52 4.75
N GLN A 182 7.11 -23.68 3.79
CA GLN A 182 8.04 -23.07 2.87
C GLN A 182 7.81 -21.55 2.78
N ALA A 183 8.60 -20.80 3.55
CA ALA A 183 8.50 -19.34 3.66
C ALA A 183 8.76 -18.59 2.34
N ASP A 184 9.47 -19.19 1.39
CA ASP A 184 9.77 -18.62 0.07
C ASP A 184 8.76 -19.03 -1.03
N TYR A 185 7.80 -19.90 -0.72
CA TYR A 185 6.82 -20.40 -1.69
C TYR A 185 5.82 -19.31 -2.10
N MET A 186 5.75 -18.98 -3.40
CA MET A 186 4.81 -18.03 -3.98
C MET A 186 3.77 -18.73 -4.87
N PRO A 187 2.49 -18.81 -4.44
CA PRO A 187 1.40 -19.30 -5.29
C PRO A 187 1.23 -18.46 -6.56
N HIS A 188 0.70 -19.10 -7.61
CA HIS A 188 0.27 -18.43 -8.84
C HIS A 188 1.36 -17.57 -9.50
N LEU A 189 2.56 -18.14 -9.69
CA LEU A 189 3.64 -17.48 -10.40
C LEU A 189 3.39 -17.50 -11.93
N VAL A 190 3.19 -18.69 -12.48
CA VAL A 190 3.13 -18.91 -13.93
C VAL A 190 1.90 -18.23 -14.54
N GLY A 191 2.13 -17.36 -15.52
CA GLY A 191 1.08 -16.67 -16.27
C GLY A 191 0.49 -15.43 -15.58
N SER A 192 0.81 -15.20 -14.29
CA SER A 192 0.41 -14.00 -13.55
C SER A 192 0.97 -12.73 -14.18
N ARG A 193 0.34 -11.59 -13.91
CA ARG A 193 0.87 -10.31 -14.39
C ARG A 193 2.24 -10.00 -13.85
N PHE A 194 2.56 -10.29 -12.58
CA PHE A 194 3.90 -10.09 -12.05
C PHE A 194 4.96 -10.89 -12.80
N ALA A 195 4.70 -12.17 -13.10
CA ALA A 195 5.63 -12.98 -13.90
C ALA A 195 5.86 -12.39 -15.30
N LYS A 196 4.79 -11.90 -15.96
CA LYS A 196 4.93 -11.22 -17.26
C LYS A 196 5.72 -9.92 -17.18
N LEU A 197 5.60 -9.17 -16.09
CA LEU A 197 6.31 -7.89 -15.89
C LEU A 197 7.79 -8.08 -15.51
N THR A 198 8.15 -9.26 -15.01
CA THR A 198 9.50 -9.62 -14.59
C THR A 198 10.22 -10.56 -15.56
N ASP A 199 9.51 -11.04 -16.58
CA ASP A 199 10.04 -11.94 -17.61
C ASP A 199 11.25 -11.33 -18.36
N PRO A 200 12.24 -12.13 -18.77
CA PRO A 200 13.36 -11.66 -19.59
C PRO A 200 12.96 -10.95 -20.89
N GLN A 201 11.79 -11.24 -21.45
CA GLN A 201 11.23 -10.62 -22.64
C GLN A 201 10.43 -9.34 -22.36
N ALA A 202 10.19 -8.99 -21.09
CA ALA A 202 9.56 -7.73 -20.72
C ALA A 202 10.48 -6.53 -21.03
N SER A 203 9.90 -5.32 -21.09
CA SER A 203 10.67 -4.09 -21.19
C SER A 203 11.72 -4.02 -20.07
N GLU A 204 12.95 -3.69 -20.42
CA GLU A 204 14.06 -3.54 -19.47
C GLU A 204 13.71 -2.56 -18.35
N GLU A 205 13.02 -1.46 -18.67
CA GLU A 205 12.61 -0.45 -17.72
C GLU A 205 11.58 -0.98 -16.71
N LEU A 206 10.59 -1.75 -17.18
CA LEU A 206 9.58 -2.36 -16.33
C LEU A 206 10.18 -3.45 -15.45
N ARG A 207 11.03 -4.28 -16.03
CA ARG A 207 11.73 -5.35 -15.31
C ARG A 207 12.64 -4.77 -14.24
N HIS A 208 13.42 -3.74 -14.57
CA HIS A 208 14.27 -3.05 -13.60
C HIS A 208 13.44 -2.39 -12.50
N ALA A 209 12.32 -1.74 -12.82
CA ALA A 209 11.42 -1.19 -11.80
C ALA A 209 10.90 -2.26 -10.83
N ALA A 210 10.55 -3.43 -11.36
CA ALA A 210 10.03 -4.55 -10.58
C ALA A 210 11.09 -5.27 -9.72
N LEU A 211 12.30 -5.44 -10.25
CA LEU A 211 13.33 -6.32 -9.66
C LEU A 211 14.47 -5.57 -8.95
N ASN A 212 14.82 -4.36 -9.38
CA ASN A 212 15.96 -3.65 -8.80
C ASN A 212 15.70 -3.30 -7.32
N HIS A 213 16.63 -3.67 -6.43
CA HIS A 213 16.49 -3.66 -4.97
C HIS A 213 15.33 -4.50 -4.39
N ASN A 214 14.73 -5.38 -5.18
CA ASN A 214 13.66 -6.27 -4.72
C ASN A 214 14.20 -7.59 -4.17
N LEU A 215 14.90 -7.52 -3.04
CA LEU A 215 15.68 -8.66 -2.50
C LEU A 215 14.83 -9.92 -2.24
N ILE A 216 13.54 -9.75 -1.95
CA ILE A 216 12.64 -10.86 -1.61
C ILE A 216 12.02 -11.55 -2.83
N PHE A 217 11.82 -10.81 -3.93
CA PHE A 217 11.31 -11.39 -5.19
C PHE A 217 12.43 -11.72 -6.19
N ALA A 218 13.62 -11.17 -6.01
CA ALA A 218 14.65 -11.12 -7.04
C ALA A 218 16.07 -11.25 -6.46
N ALA A 219 16.29 -12.23 -5.57
CA ALA A 219 17.57 -12.41 -4.88
C ALA A 219 18.80 -12.53 -5.81
N ASP A 220 18.60 -13.09 -7.01
CA ASP A 220 19.67 -13.30 -8.01
C ASP A 220 19.79 -12.15 -9.03
N TYR A 221 19.05 -11.05 -8.86
CA TYR A 221 19.08 -9.92 -9.78
C TYR A 221 20.27 -8.99 -9.48
N ASP A 222 20.90 -8.44 -10.52
CA ASP A 222 21.94 -7.42 -10.36
C ASP A 222 21.31 -6.10 -9.89
N HIS A 223 21.40 -5.84 -8.58
CA HIS A 223 20.80 -4.67 -7.94
C HIS A 223 21.67 -3.40 -8.06
N GLY A 224 22.88 -3.49 -8.61
CA GLY A 224 23.80 -2.36 -8.73
C GLY A 224 23.97 -1.55 -7.43
N GLU A 225 24.10 -0.23 -7.56
CA GLU A 225 24.19 0.67 -6.40
C GLU A 225 22.82 1.04 -5.82
N LEU A 226 22.78 1.08 -4.48
CA LEU A 226 21.65 1.57 -3.69
C LEU A 226 21.43 3.07 -3.87
N ARG A 227 20.49 3.46 -4.75
CA ARG A 227 20.08 4.85 -4.96
C ARG A 227 18.67 5.11 -4.42
N CYS A 228 18.45 4.86 -3.13
CA CYS A 228 17.20 5.22 -2.46
C CYS A 228 17.39 6.52 -1.67
N GLY A 229 16.50 7.49 -1.86
CA GLY A 229 16.47 8.76 -1.15
C GLY A 229 15.34 8.81 -0.11
N SER A 230 15.47 9.73 0.85
CA SER A 230 14.32 10.14 1.68
C SER A 230 13.65 11.33 1.00
N SER A 231 12.33 11.45 1.15
CA SER A 231 11.54 12.53 0.56
C SER A 231 10.51 13.00 1.55
N ALA A 232 10.40 14.30 1.74
CA ALA A 232 9.41 14.88 2.65
C ALA A 232 8.87 16.17 2.05
N LEU A 233 7.59 16.42 2.26
CA LEU A 233 6.95 17.64 1.81
C LEU A 233 5.87 18.05 2.78
N ASN A 234 5.98 19.28 3.29
CA ASN A 234 4.95 19.87 4.13
C ASN A 234 3.70 20.20 3.30
N PRO A 235 2.50 20.03 3.88
CA PRO A 235 1.24 20.32 3.20
C PRO A 235 1.20 21.75 2.65
N VAL A 236 0.54 21.92 1.50
CA VAL A 236 0.47 23.22 0.80
C VAL A 236 -0.23 24.25 1.67
N LEU A 237 -1.40 23.90 2.21
CA LEU A 237 -2.19 24.81 3.06
C LEU A 237 -1.52 25.03 4.42
N GLY A 238 -0.84 24.00 4.94
CA GLY A 238 -0.02 24.14 6.14
C GLY A 238 1.07 25.19 5.98
N ARG A 239 1.85 25.14 4.89
CA ARG A 239 2.92 26.12 4.63
C ARG A 239 2.41 27.54 4.34
N ARG A 240 1.23 27.66 3.72
CA ARG A 240 0.73 28.94 3.21
C ARG A 240 -0.19 29.67 4.17
N ILE A 241 -0.85 28.97 5.10
CA ILE A 241 -1.83 29.56 6.02
C ILE A 241 -1.50 29.24 7.48
N LEU A 242 -1.29 27.96 7.82
CA LEU A 242 -1.07 27.55 9.22
C LEU A 242 0.27 28.03 9.74
N LEU A 243 1.34 27.91 8.95
CA LEU A 243 2.68 28.30 9.36
C LEU A 243 2.79 29.81 9.68
N PRO A 244 2.26 30.75 8.88
CA PRO A 244 2.17 32.15 9.28
C PRO A 244 1.42 32.39 10.60
N ASP A 245 0.30 31.68 10.85
CA ASP A 245 -0.41 31.78 12.14
C ASP A 245 0.44 31.28 13.31
N GLU A 246 1.08 30.11 13.15
CA GLU A 246 1.97 29.51 14.15
C GLU A 246 3.18 30.39 14.45
N GLN A 247 3.71 31.09 13.45
CA GLN A 247 4.80 32.04 13.58
C GLN A 247 4.37 33.40 14.14
N GLY A 248 3.07 33.60 14.39
CA GLY A 248 2.56 34.82 15.00
C GLY A 248 2.58 36.02 14.05
N ALA A 249 2.28 35.82 12.75
CA ALA A 249 2.18 36.93 11.80
C ALA A 249 1.21 38.03 12.27
N THR A 250 1.54 39.29 11.99
CA THR A 250 0.79 40.49 12.42
C THR A 250 0.71 41.53 11.30
N GLY A 251 -0.24 42.47 11.40
CA GLY A 251 -0.41 43.60 10.48
C GLY A 251 -0.76 43.14 9.07
N GLU A 252 -0.12 43.73 8.07
CA GLU A 252 -0.34 43.46 6.64
C GLU A 252 -0.22 41.96 6.30
N GLN A 253 0.81 41.28 6.81
CA GLN A 253 1.02 39.86 6.57
C GLN A 253 -0.13 38.99 7.12
N ALA A 254 -0.67 39.36 8.29
CA ALA A 254 -1.84 38.68 8.84
C ALA A 254 -3.08 38.91 7.97
N ALA A 255 -3.27 40.13 7.46
CA ALA A 255 -4.42 40.49 6.63
C ALA A 255 -4.40 39.75 5.29
N GLU A 256 -3.24 39.69 4.62
CA GLU A 256 -3.06 38.91 3.38
C GLU A 256 -3.34 37.41 3.60
N THR A 257 -2.90 36.86 4.74
CA THR A 257 -3.11 35.45 5.06
C THR A 257 -4.58 35.15 5.35
N VAL A 258 -5.31 36.08 5.96
CA VAL A 258 -6.77 35.97 6.19
C VAL A 258 -7.52 35.95 4.86
N GLU A 259 -7.21 36.86 3.94
CA GLU A 259 -7.84 36.90 2.61
C GLU A 259 -7.58 35.60 1.84
N LEU A 260 -6.34 35.10 1.87
CA LEU A 260 -5.99 33.82 1.25
C LEU A 260 -6.77 32.66 1.88
N ALA A 261 -6.89 32.63 3.21
CA ALA A 261 -7.62 31.58 3.91
C ALA A 261 -9.11 31.60 3.56
N ASP A 262 -9.74 32.77 3.51
CA ASP A 262 -11.13 32.94 3.10
C ASP A 262 -11.34 32.42 1.68
N TRP A 263 -10.49 32.83 0.73
CA TRP A 263 -10.56 32.34 -0.66
C TRP A 263 -10.43 30.81 -0.73
N VAL A 264 -9.48 30.21 0.00
CA VAL A 264 -9.30 28.75 0.03
C VAL A 264 -10.54 28.05 0.58
N ILE A 265 -11.10 28.52 1.70
CA ILE A 265 -12.25 27.91 2.39
C ILE A 265 -13.52 27.98 1.53
N GLU A 266 -13.67 29.02 0.72
CA GLU A 266 -14.81 29.22 -0.17
C GLU A 266 -14.68 28.43 -1.49
N ASN A 267 -13.46 28.27 -2.02
CA ASN A 267 -13.26 27.82 -3.39
C ASN A 267 -12.65 26.41 -3.52
N ILE A 268 -12.09 25.83 -2.46
CA ILE A 268 -11.44 24.51 -2.50
C ILE A 268 -12.24 23.49 -1.68
N ALA A 269 -12.55 22.34 -2.27
CA ALA A 269 -13.14 21.21 -1.57
C ALA A 269 -12.13 20.58 -0.62
N LEU A 270 -12.41 20.64 0.69
CA LEU A 270 -11.51 20.17 1.74
C LEU A 270 -12.21 19.18 2.68
N PRO A 271 -11.45 18.23 3.26
CA PRO A 271 -11.90 17.47 4.42
C PRO A 271 -12.42 18.41 5.52
N SER A 272 -13.49 18.01 6.21
CA SER A 272 -14.12 18.84 7.25
C SER A 272 -13.14 19.23 8.36
N SER A 273 -12.26 18.31 8.76
CA SER A 273 -11.20 18.56 9.75
C SER A 273 -10.25 19.67 9.32
N VAL A 274 -9.76 19.62 8.07
CA VAL A 274 -8.84 20.62 7.52
C VAL A 274 -9.53 21.96 7.38
N ARG A 275 -10.79 21.98 6.92
CA ARG A 275 -11.58 23.21 6.83
C ARG A 275 -11.74 23.88 8.19
N SER A 276 -12.01 23.11 9.24
CA SER A 276 -12.09 23.63 10.62
C SER A 276 -10.75 24.21 11.09
N GLN A 277 -9.63 23.52 10.84
CA GLN A 277 -8.29 24.03 11.20
C GLN A 277 -7.97 25.36 10.51
N LEU A 278 -8.30 25.50 9.23
CA LEU A 278 -8.09 26.74 8.49
C LEU A 278 -8.97 27.87 9.00
N LEU A 279 -10.24 27.59 9.34
CA LEU A 279 -11.15 28.57 9.94
C LEU A 279 -10.62 29.07 11.29
N GLU A 280 -10.09 28.19 12.13
CA GLU A 280 -9.50 28.57 13.40
C GLU A 280 -8.25 29.45 13.23
N ALA A 281 -7.33 29.06 12.34
CA ALA A 281 -6.13 29.85 12.04
C ALA A 281 -6.49 31.22 11.47
N ARG A 282 -7.44 31.26 10.52
CA ARG A 282 -7.99 32.48 9.94
C ARG A 282 -8.54 33.41 11.02
N ASN A 283 -9.35 32.88 11.96
CA ASN A 283 -9.93 33.68 13.03
C ASN A 283 -8.86 34.25 13.98
N ARG A 284 -7.82 33.49 14.30
CA ARG A 284 -6.69 33.99 15.10
C ARG A 284 -5.93 35.10 14.38
N LEU A 285 -5.58 34.90 13.11
CA LEU A 285 -4.90 35.89 12.29
C LEU A 285 -5.71 37.18 12.16
N ALA A 286 -7.04 37.10 12.02
CA ALA A 286 -7.93 38.27 11.96
C ALA A 286 -7.89 39.14 13.23
N THR A 287 -7.47 38.60 14.38
CA THR A 287 -7.27 39.41 15.61
C THR A 287 -5.92 40.15 15.63
N ARG A 288 -5.03 39.84 14.68
CA ARG A 288 -3.66 40.36 14.57
C ARG A 288 -3.44 41.27 13.36
N THR A 289 -4.47 41.46 12.53
CA THR A 289 -4.49 42.40 11.41
C THR A 289 -4.57 43.83 11.91
#